data_AF-A0A0S8KVU0-F1
#
_entry.id   AF-A0A0S8KVU0-F1
#
_cell.length_a   1.000
_cell.length_b   1.000
_cell.length_c   1.000
_cell.angle_alpha   90.00
_cell.angle_beta   90.00
_cell.angle_gamma   90.00
#
_symmetry.space_group_name_H-M   'P 1'
#
loop_
_entity.id
_entity.type
_entity.pdbx_description
1 polymer ?
#
loop_
_entity_poly.entity_id
_entity_poly.type
_entity_poly.pdbx_seq_one_letter_code
_entity_poly.pdbx_strand_id
1 'polypeptide(L)'
;NIHIFIDIGGTGGGIFRFMYSRFLKEASAITSNPALAEISEIIEDSGRQFSETGKLFKDYETPYDMEERIIQATDKLNDIANVETIAYKKLLQAIPPE
;
A
#
# COMPACT_ATOMS: atom_id res chain seq x y z
N ASN A 1 -0.07 4.86 -20.60
CA ASN A 1 -1.13 5.41 -19.71
C ASN A 1 -1.59 4.42 -18.61
N ILE A 2 -0.94 3.25 -18.43
CA ILE A 2 -1.33 2.22 -17.45
C ILE A 2 -1.09 2.65 -15.99
N HIS A 3 -0.04 3.42 -15.72
CA HIS A 3 0.29 3.92 -14.37
C HIS A 3 -0.84 4.73 -13.73
N ILE A 4 -1.60 5.51 -14.50
CA ILE A 4 -2.73 6.28 -13.98
C ILE A 4 -3.81 5.33 -13.47
N PHE A 5 -4.13 4.25 -14.19
CA PHE A 5 -5.14 3.29 -13.76
C PHE A 5 -4.72 2.49 -12.52
N ILE A 6 -3.43 2.20 -12.38
CA ILE A 6 -2.89 1.47 -11.22
C ILE A 6 -2.83 2.37 -9.97
N ASP A 7 -2.34 3.60 -10.10
CA ASP A 7 -1.98 4.44 -8.95
C ASP A 7 -3.02 5.53 -8.62
N ILE A 8 -3.64 6.14 -9.64
CA ILE A 8 -4.42 7.39 -9.50
C ILE A 8 -5.94 7.18 -9.75
N GLY A 9 -6.31 6.41 -10.75
CA GLY A 9 -7.69 6.25 -11.24
C GLY A 9 -8.47 5.12 -10.54
N GLY A 10 -7.78 4.19 -9.88
CA GLY A 10 -8.40 3.12 -9.11
C GLY A 10 -8.50 3.48 -7.63
N THR A 11 -9.71 3.41 -7.06
CA THR A 11 -9.96 3.62 -5.62
C THR A 11 -9.43 2.48 -4.73
N GLY A 12 -8.83 1.41 -5.30
CA GLY A 12 -8.28 0.27 -4.56
C GLY A 12 -6.76 0.12 -4.58
N GLY A 13 -6.03 0.98 -5.31
CA GLY A 13 -4.58 0.90 -5.49
C GLY A 13 -3.80 1.76 -4.49
N GLY A 14 -3.00 2.70 -5.00
CA GLY A 14 -2.08 3.52 -4.20
C GLY A 14 -2.77 4.49 -3.24
N ILE A 15 -3.75 5.28 -3.72
CA ILE A 15 -4.38 6.35 -2.92
C ILE A 15 -5.11 5.82 -1.68
N PHE A 16 -5.75 4.66 -1.76
CA PHE A 16 -6.45 4.07 -0.63
C PHE A 16 -5.53 3.84 0.57
N ARG A 17 -4.31 3.33 0.33
CA ARG A 17 -3.33 3.05 1.38
C ARG A 17 -2.94 4.32 2.12
N PHE A 18 -2.67 5.41 1.40
CA PHE A 18 -2.40 6.70 2.02
C PHE A 18 -3.59 7.27 2.80
N MET A 19 -4.81 7.15 2.24
CA MET A 19 -6.02 7.58 2.93
C MET A 19 -6.24 6.80 4.23
N TYR A 20 -6.10 5.47 4.18
CA TYR A 20 -6.31 4.60 5.32
C TYR A 20 -5.23 4.79 6.40
N SER A 21 -3.97 5.00 5.99
CA SER A 21 -2.90 5.40 6.91
C SER A 21 -3.25 6.68 7.67
N ARG A 22 -3.68 7.75 6.97
CA ARG A 22 -4.09 9.01 7.62
C ARG A 22 -5.24 8.80 8.60
N PHE A 23 -6.24 8.02 8.20
CA PHE A 23 -7.35 7.65 9.09
C PHE A 23 -6.84 6.97 10.37
N LEU A 24 -5.96 5.96 10.27
CA LEU A 24 -5.41 5.27 11.43
C LEU A 24 -4.60 6.19 12.34
N LYS A 25 -3.84 7.12 11.76
CA LYS A 25 -3.07 8.12 12.49
C LYS A 25 -3.97 9.08 13.28
N GLU A 26 -5.05 9.56 12.67
CA GLU A 26 -6.04 10.40 13.34
C GLU A 26 -6.80 9.61 14.43
N ALA A 27 -7.20 8.37 14.12
CA ALA A 27 -7.86 7.48 15.07
C ALA A 27 -6.99 7.19 16.30
N SER A 28 -5.68 7.06 16.13
CA SER A 28 -4.73 6.91 17.24
C SER A 28 -4.84 8.04 18.26
N ALA A 29 -4.91 9.29 17.79
CA ALA A 29 -5.04 10.46 18.66
C ALA A 29 -6.41 10.52 19.34
N ILE A 30 -7.49 10.25 18.59
CA ILE A 30 -8.87 10.29 19.12
C ILE A 30 -9.10 9.21 20.18
N THR A 31 -8.56 8.01 19.97
CA THR A 31 -8.78 6.86 20.85
C THR A 31 -7.68 6.68 21.90
N SER A 32 -6.64 7.52 21.89
CA SER A 32 -5.45 7.37 22.73
C SER A 32 -4.78 5.99 22.59
N ASN A 33 -4.84 5.42 21.37
CA ASN A 33 -4.28 4.11 21.07
C ASN A 33 -3.05 4.24 20.16
N PRO A 34 -1.81 4.25 20.71
CA PRO A 34 -0.59 4.46 19.93
C PRO A 34 -0.33 3.34 18.90
N ALA A 35 -0.87 2.13 19.11
CA ALA A 35 -0.70 1.04 18.15
C ALA A 35 -1.29 1.38 16.77
N LEU A 36 -2.35 2.19 16.72
CA LEU A 36 -2.94 2.64 15.45
C LEU A 36 -1.99 3.55 14.66
N ALA A 37 -1.19 4.38 15.33
CA ALA A 37 -0.17 5.20 14.68
C ALA A 37 0.95 4.33 14.11
N GLU A 38 1.42 3.32 14.86
CA GLU A 38 2.43 2.37 14.36
C GLU A 38 1.91 1.61 13.12
N ILE A 39 0.66 1.15 13.14
CA ILE A 39 0.06 0.46 11.99
C ILE A 39 -0.08 1.42 10.80
N SER A 40 -0.38 2.70 11.05
CA SER A 40 -0.49 3.71 9.99
C SER A 40 0.78 3.86 9.18
N GLU A 41 1.95 3.75 9.80
CA GLU A 41 3.25 3.86 9.14
C GLU A 41 3.50 2.66 8.21
N ILE A 42 3.09 1.46 8.63
CA ILE A 42 3.20 0.22 7.83
C ILE A 42 2.31 0.33 6.58
N ILE A 43 1.07 0.81 6.75
CA ILE A 43 0.13 1.00 5.63
C ILE A 43 0.62 2.09 4.68
N GLU A 44 1.21 3.18 5.21
CA GLU A 44 1.80 4.24 4.37
C GLU A 44 2.95 3.71 3.52
N ASP A 45 3.80 2.88 4.11
CA ASP A 45 4.92 2.26 3.43
C ASP A 45 4.46 1.31 2.31
N SER A 46 3.45 0.48 2.58
CA SER A 46 2.77 -0.31 1.54
C SER A 46 2.26 0.59 0.39
N GLY A 47 1.68 1.75 0.71
CA GLY A 47 1.26 2.75 -0.28
C GLY A 47 2.39 3.22 -1.18
N ARG A 48 3.56 3.55 -0.59
CA ARG A 48 4.75 3.97 -1.35
C ARG A 48 5.25 2.85 -2.27
N GLN A 49 5.38 1.63 -1.74
CA GLN A 49 5.81 0.47 -2.52
C GLN A 49 4.85 0.18 -3.68
N PHE A 50 3.54 0.31 -3.46
CA PHE A 50 2.53 0.12 -4.50
C PHE A 50 2.68 1.16 -5.62
N SER A 51 2.86 2.44 -5.27
CA SER A 51 3.10 3.50 -6.25
C SER A 51 4.41 3.30 -7.02
N GLU A 52 5.46 2.77 -6.38
CA GLU A 52 6.70 2.38 -7.06
C GLU A 52 6.48 1.26 -8.09
N THR A 53 5.68 0.25 -7.76
CA THR A 53 5.29 -0.80 -8.70
C THR A 53 4.55 -0.22 -9.91
N GLY A 54 3.65 0.75 -9.70
CA GLY A 54 2.99 1.47 -10.80
C GLY A 54 3.96 2.21 -11.72
N LYS A 55 5.07 2.74 -11.18
CA LYS A 55 6.10 3.47 -11.96
C LYS A 55 6.88 2.56 -12.90
N LEU A 56 6.99 1.25 -12.64
CA LEU A 56 7.61 0.29 -13.58
C LEU A 56 6.95 0.33 -14.97
N PHE A 57 5.69 0.73 -15.04
CA PHE A 57 4.90 0.80 -16.26
C PHE A 57 4.69 2.24 -16.78
N LYS A 58 5.44 3.22 -16.26
CA LYS A 58 5.35 4.62 -16.70
C LYS A 58 5.85 4.78 -18.14
N ASP A 59 6.98 4.14 -18.48
CA ASP A 59 7.66 4.22 -19.78
C ASP A 59 7.61 2.86 -20.52
N TYR A 60 6.40 2.35 -20.75
CA TYR A 60 6.13 1.01 -21.32
C TYR A 60 6.35 0.90 -22.83
N GLU A 61 6.76 1.98 -23.50
CA GLU A 61 6.92 2.04 -24.97
C GLU A 61 8.20 1.34 -25.47
N THR A 62 9.07 0.89 -24.55
CA THR A 62 10.27 0.10 -24.86
C THR A 62 9.93 -1.38 -24.68
N PRO A 63 9.70 -2.17 -25.75
CA PRO A 63 9.20 -3.54 -25.62
C PRO A 63 10.23 -4.55 -25.09
N TYR A 64 11.50 -4.18 -24.98
CA TYR A 64 12.60 -5.10 -24.69
C TYR A 64 12.72 -5.53 -23.21
N ASP A 65 11.86 -5.07 -22.31
CA ASP A 65 11.95 -5.34 -20.87
C ASP A 65 10.62 -5.66 -20.17
N MET A 66 9.54 -5.91 -20.94
CA MET A 66 8.20 -6.08 -20.36
C MET A 66 8.07 -7.32 -19.48
N GLU A 67 8.69 -8.44 -19.85
CA GLU A 67 8.71 -9.66 -19.04
C GLU A 67 9.40 -9.43 -17.69
N GLU A 68 10.55 -8.75 -17.71
CA GLU A 68 11.30 -8.40 -16.51
C GLU A 68 10.50 -7.47 -15.59
N ARG A 69 9.85 -6.46 -16.16
CA ARG A 69 8.97 -5.54 -15.40
C ARG A 69 7.78 -6.27 -14.77
N ILE A 70 7.21 -7.27 -15.44
CA ILE A 70 6.13 -8.08 -14.89
C ILE A 70 6.63 -8.91 -13.70
N ILE A 71 7.81 -9.53 -13.82
CA ILE A 71 8.43 -10.29 -12.72
C ILE A 71 8.68 -9.36 -11.52
N GLN A 72 9.33 -8.22 -11.74
CA GLN A 72 9.58 -7.22 -10.68
C GLN A 72 8.31 -6.71 -10.02
N ALA A 73 7.26 -6.44 -10.81
CA ALA A 73 5.96 -6.02 -10.27
C ALA A 73 5.30 -7.13 -9.45
N THR A 74 5.43 -8.39 -9.87
CA THR A 74 4.90 -9.56 -9.17
C THR A 74 5.56 -9.72 -7.80
N ASP A 75 6.88 -9.65 -7.75
CA ASP A 75 7.66 -9.75 -6.50
C ASP A 75 7.27 -8.63 -5.53
N LYS A 76 7.24 -7.38 -6.02
CA LYS A 76 6.82 -6.22 -5.21
C LYS A 76 5.39 -6.36 -4.68
N LEU A 77 4.45 -6.86 -5.49
CA LEU A 77 3.07 -7.05 -5.06
C LEU A 77 2.96 -8.15 -3.98
N ASN A 78 3.76 -9.20 -4.05
CA ASN A 78 3.82 -10.22 -3.00
C ASN A 78 4.39 -9.65 -1.70
N ASP A 79 5.45 -8.83 -1.77
CA ASP A 79 6.01 -8.16 -0.61
C ASP A 79 5.00 -7.21 0.05
N ILE A 80 4.29 -6.42 -0.76
CA ILE A 80 3.19 -5.55 -0.30
C ILE A 80 2.11 -6.37 0.42
N ALA A 81 1.70 -7.52 -0.12
CA ALA A 81 0.71 -8.38 0.49
C ALA A 81 1.17 -8.93 1.86
N ASN A 82 2.46 -9.25 2.01
CA ASN A 82 3.05 -9.69 3.27
C ASN A 82 3.05 -8.56 4.31
N VAL A 83 3.48 -7.36 3.91
CA VAL A 83 3.49 -6.16 4.75
C VAL A 83 2.08 -5.83 5.25
N GLU A 84 1.09 -5.86 4.34
CA GLU A 84 -0.31 -5.62 4.69
C GLU A 84 -0.87 -6.68 5.63
N THR A 85 -0.53 -7.95 5.42
CA THR A 85 -0.93 -9.03 6.33
C THR A 85 -0.43 -8.79 7.76
N ILE A 86 0.79 -8.29 7.91
CA ILE A 86 1.34 -7.91 9.23
C ILE A 86 0.56 -6.74 9.82
N ALA A 87 0.28 -5.71 9.03
CA ALA A 87 -0.48 -4.53 9.46
C ALA A 87 -1.89 -4.92 9.94
N TYR A 88 -2.62 -5.73 9.18
CA TYR A 88 -3.98 -6.14 9.54
C TYR A 88 -4.02 -7.08 10.74
N LYS A 89 -3.04 -7.97 10.90
CA LYS A 89 -2.92 -8.79 12.12
C LYS A 89 -2.67 -7.94 13.36
N LYS A 90 -1.81 -6.91 13.26
CA LYS A 90 -1.60 -5.94 14.33
C LYS A 90 -2.88 -5.15 14.62
N LEU A 91 -3.61 -4.76 13.59
CA LEU A 91 -4.87 -4.04 13.73
C LEU A 91 -5.93 -4.86 14.50
N LEU A 92 -6.08 -6.14 14.18
CA LEU A 92 -6.97 -7.05 14.90
C LEU A 92 -6.64 -7.15 16.40
N GLN A 93 -5.37 -7.00 16.77
CA GLN A 93 -4.93 -7.01 18.17
C GLN A 93 -5.10 -5.64 18.85
N ALA A 94 -5.05 -4.56 18.06
CA ALA A 94 -5.12 -3.19 18.56
C ALA A 94 -6.57 -2.72 18.81
N ILE A 95 -7.57 -3.37 18.21
CA ILE A 95 -8.99 -3.03 18.37
C ILE A 95 -9.61 -3.97 19.41
N PRO A 96 -10.27 -3.44 20.47
CA PRO A 96 -10.99 -4.26 21.43
C PRO A 96 -12.13 -5.05 20.76
N PRO A 97 -12.44 -6.28 21.21
CA PRO A 97 -13.64 -6.98 20.76
C PRO A 97 -14.90 -6.20 21.17
N GLU A 98 -15.95 -6.28 20.34
CA GLU A 98 -17.30 -5.73 20.60
C GLU A 98 -17.98 -6.35 21.83
#